data_AF-K2SV16-F1
#
_entry.id   AF-K2SV16-F1
#
_cell.length_a   1.000
_cell.length_b   1.000
_cell.length_c   1.000
_cell.angle_alpha   90.00
_cell.angle_beta   90.00
_cell.angle_gamma   90.00
#
_symmetry.space_group_name_H-M   'P 1'
#
loop_
_entity.id
_entity.type
_entity.pdbx_description
1 polymer ?
#
loop_
_entity_poly.entity_id
_entity_poly.type
_entity_poly.pdbx_seq_one_letter_code
_entity_poly.pdbx_strand_id
1 'polypeptide(L)'
;MRYVAQNRPFVIRGAASSWKSNKTWNAAYLKEVMAGQHVNVAITNKGNADAIIEAENDELLFVEPYEREELFSDVITKIQNQELGGEDPKVIRYAQTQNDNLRNEYESLFADVPKDIPFSRIALQQSPDAINFWLGSSRSTTSLHKDNYENIYVQVLGKKHFTLMPPVEAACVNERAVPAAKYAPRKDGSGDLAEEDLHDLEVQIDEPARMVNWALWDPDEPEVRPTGFSNLSRPIKVTLEPSDMLYLPAMW
;
A
#
# COMPACT_ATOMS: atom_id res chain seq x y z
N MET A 1 19.30 -15.39 -10.69
CA MET A 1 18.38 -16.02 -11.66
C MET A 1 17.55 -17.18 -11.13
N ARG A 2 18.04 -18.10 -10.28
CA ARG A 2 17.23 -19.27 -9.86
C ARG A 2 15.83 -18.91 -9.33
N TYR A 3 15.74 -17.96 -8.38
CA TYR A 3 14.46 -17.58 -7.77
C TYR A 3 13.54 -16.82 -8.73
N VAL A 4 14.10 -15.94 -9.57
CA VAL A 4 13.38 -15.23 -10.64
C VAL A 4 12.80 -16.25 -11.64
N ALA A 5 13.62 -17.15 -12.15
CA ALA A 5 13.19 -18.18 -13.11
C ALA A 5 12.20 -19.19 -12.53
N GLN A 6 12.22 -19.40 -11.20
CA GLN A 6 11.26 -20.25 -10.50
C GLN A 6 10.04 -19.47 -9.99
N ASN A 7 9.99 -18.15 -10.22
CA ASN A 7 8.95 -17.25 -9.73
C ASN A 7 8.65 -17.52 -8.25
N ARG A 8 9.68 -17.49 -7.40
CA ARG A 8 9.57 -17.87 -5.98
C ARG A 8 10.04 -16.75 -5.05
N PRO A 9 9.21 -16.31 -4.08
CA PRO A 9 9.58 -15.27 -3.13
C PRO A 9 10.61 -15.77 -2.13
N PHE A 10 11.37 -14.84 -1.56
CA PHE A 10 12.24 -15.11 -0.43
C PHE A 10 12.43 -13.85 0.41
N VAL A 11 12.77 -14.04 1.69
CA VAL A 11 13.15 -12.96 2.61
C VAL A 11 14.64 -13.06 2.92
N ILE A 12 15.36 -11.94 2.79
CA ILE A 12 16.71 -11.77 3.31
C ILE A 12 16.61 -11.01 4.63
N ARG A 13 16.91 -11.70 5.74
CA ARG A 13 16.80 -11.11 7.07
C ARG A 13 17.90 -10.10 7.32
N GLY A 14 17.53 -8.92 7.85
CA GLY A 14 18.48 -7.86 8.21
C GLY A 14 19.28 -7.27 7.03
N ALA A 15 18.83 -7.47 5.79
CA ALA A 15 19.55 -7.05 4.58
C ALA A 15 19.83 -5.54 4.51
N ALA A 16 18.94 -4.73 5.08
CA ALA A 16 19.05 -3.28 5.08
C ALA A 16 19.64 -2.69 6.37
N SER A 17 20.16 -3.54 7.28
CA SER A 17 20.67 -3.10 8.60
C SER A 17 21.81 -2.09 8.53
N SER A 18 22.58 -2.08 7.43
CA SER A 18 23.67 -1.14 7.24
C SER A 18 23.22 0.22 6.68
N TRP A 19 22.00 0.33 6.15
CA TRP A 19 21.48 1.54 5.50
C TRP A 19 21.38 2.70 6.50
N LYS A 20 21.57 3.93 6.02
CA LYS A 20 21.41 5.13 6.86
C LYS A 20 19.98 5.20 7.38
N SER A 21 18.98 4.93 6.54
CA SER A 21 17.57 4.88 6.92
C SER A 21 17.28 3.97 8.12
N ASN A 22 17.88 2.78 8.18
CA ASN A 22 17.69 1.83 9.29
C ASN A 22 18.43 2.23 10.58
N LYS A 23 19.29 3.24 10.54
CA LYS A 23 20.04 3.75 11.70
C LYS A 23 19.51 5.09 12.22
N THR A 24 18.93 5.90 11.33
CA THR A 24 18.56 7.28 11.65
C THR A 24 17.08 7.56 11.57
N TRP A 25 16.31 6.85 10.74
CA TRP A 25 14.90 7.18 10.57
C TRP A 25 14.11 6.91 11.85
N ASN A 26 13.36 7.93 12.23
CA ASN A 26 12.31 7.90 13.25
C ASN A 26 11.39 9.10 12.95
N ALA A 27 10.26 9.20 13.65
CA ALA A 27 9.29 10.26 13.40
C ALA A 27 9.89 11.68 13.47
N ALA A 28 10.82 11.95 14.40
CA ALA A 28 11.44 13.26 14.53
C ALA A 28 12.38 13.57 13.36
N TYR A 29 13.25 12.61 13.00
CA TYR A 29 14.16 12.77 11.86
C TYR A 29 13.40 12.96 10.54
N LEU A 30 12.35 12.17 10.30
CA LEU A 30 11.54 12.28 9.08
C LEU A 30 10.86 13.66 9.02
N LYS A 31 10.30 14.15 10.12
CA LYS A 31 9.72 15.51 10.21
C LYS A 31 10.75 16.61 9.94
N GLU A 32 11.98 16.44 10.41
CA GLU A 32 13.07 17.41 10.19
C GLU A 32 13.52 17.43 8.73
N VAL A 33 13.81 16.28 8.13
CA VAL A 33 14.33 16.19 6.75
C VAL A 33 13.30 16.65 5.72
N MET A 34 12.02 16.37 5.97
CA MET A 34 10.90 16.74 5.09
C MET A 34 10.21 18.04 5.55
N ALA A 35 10.86 18.86 6.36
CA ALA A 35 10.25 20.08 6.90
C ALA A 35 9.76 21.02 5.78
N GLY A 36 8.50 21.46 5.88
CA GLY A 36 7.87 22.36 4.91
C GLY A 36 7.40 21.68 3.61
N GLN A 37 7.66 20.38 3.42
CA GLN A 37 7.28 19.65 2.21
C GLN A 37 5.85 19.11 2.32
N HIS A 38 5.11 19.21 1.22
CA HIS A 38 3.78 18.63 1.09
C HIS A 38 3.88 17.32 0.33
N VAL A 39 3.00 16.39 0.69
CA VAL A 39 2.96 15.04 0.15
C VAL A 39 1.53 14.66 -0.17
N ASN A 40 1.34 13.83 -1.19
CA ASN A 40 0.05 13.28 -1.53
C ASN A 40 -0.29 12.13 -0.58
N VAL A 41 -1.49 12.18 0.00
CA VAL A 41 -1.94 11.22 1.01
C VAL A 41 -3.26 10.63 0.60
N ALA A 42 -3.32 9.30 0.56
CA ALA A 42 -4.55 8.55 0.43
C ALA A 42 -5.30 8.56 1.77
N ILE A 43 -6.60 8.85 1.69
CA ILE A 43 -7.51 9.00 2.83
C ILE A 43 -8.73 8.12 2.61
N THR A 44 -9.06 7.34 3.64
CA THR A 44 -10.25 6.49 3.71
C THR A 44 -10.80 6.49 5.13
N ASN A 45 -12.07 6.08 5.32
CA ASN A 45 -12.64 5.93 6.66
C ASN A 45 -12.43 4.54 7.27
N LYS A 46 -12.05 3.53 6.47
CA LYS A 46 -11.83 2.14 6.94
C LYS A 46 -10.44 1.60 6.64
N GLY A 47 -9.55 2.40 6.05
CA GLY A 47 -8.16 2.01 5.78
C GLY A 47 -7.99 1.10 4.57
N ASN A 48 -9.02 0.96 3.76
CA ASN A 48 -9.15 0.05 2.62
C ASN A 48 -9.02 0.83 1.30
N ALA A 49 -7.85 1.41 1.05
CA ALA A 49 -7.57 2.03 -0.25
C ALA A 49 -7.51 0.94 -1.33
N ASP A 50 -8.02 1.25 -2.52
CA ASP A 50 -8.00 0.37 -3.70
C ASP A 50 -8.60 -1.01 -3.36
N ALA A 51 -9.85 -1.01 -2.88
CA ALA A 51 -10.49 -2.20 -2.34
C ALA A 51 -11.94 -2.34 -2.82
N ILE A 52 -12.46 -3.57 -2.71
CA ILE A 52 -13.87 -3.85 -2.95
C ILE A 52 -14.71 -3.38 -1.78
N ILE A 53 -15.76 -2.62 -2.10
CA ILE A 53 -16.81 -2.23 -1.15
C ILE A 53 -18.14 -2.76 -1.67
N GLU A 54 -18.91 -3.31 -0.75
CA GLU A 54 -20.31 -3.68 -0.97
C GLU A 54 -21.19 -2.49 -0.58
N ALA A 55 -21.87 -1.93 -1.57
CA ALA A 55 -22.82 -0.83 -1.38
C ALA A 55 -24.13 -1.34 -0.76
N GLU A 56 -24.99 -0.43 -0.30
CA GLU A 56 -26.26 -0.79 0.38
C GLU A 56 -27.23 -1.60 -0.50
N ASN A 57 -27.05 -1.58 -1.82
CA ASN A 57 -27.82 -2.32 -2.82
C ASN A 57 -27.16 -3.68 -3.20
N ASP A 58 -26.20 -4.17 -2.42
CA ASP A 58 -25.39 -5.37 -2.66
C ASP A 58 -24.49 -5.28 -3.93
N GLU A 59 -24.31 -4.08 -4.49
CA GLU A 59 -23.39 -3.86 -5.60
C GLU A 59 -21.94 -3.82 -5.12
N LEU A 60 -21.05 -4.49 -5.86
CA LEU A 60 -19.62 -4.49 -5.58
C LEU A 60 -18.94 -3.41 -6.42
N LEU A 61 -18.23 -2.51 -5.74
CA LEU A 61 -17.49 -1.41 -6.34
C LEU A 61 -16.02 -1.52 -6.00
N PHE A 62 -15.14 -1.25 -6.97
CA PHE A 62 -13.73 -0.97 -6.69
C PHE A 62 -13.61 0.50 -6.31
N VAL A 63 -13.15 0.79 -5.09
CA VAL A 63 -13.12 2.16 -4.56
C VAL A 63 -11.70 2.63 -4.33
N GLU A 64 -11.30 3.65 -5.07
CA GLU A 64 -10.04 4.38 -4.92
C GLU A 64 -10.12 5.33 -3.72
N PRO A 65 -9.00 5.60 -3.03
CA PRO A 65 -8.99 6.51 -1.89
C PRO A 65 -9.28 7.96 -2.31
N TYR A 66 -9.72 8.77 -1.34
CA TYR A 66 -9.67 10.22 -1.50
C TYR A 66 -8.21 10.66 -1.36
N GLU A 67 -7.72 11.52 -2.24
CA GLU A 67 -6.33 11.98 -2.21
C GLU A 67 -6.28 13.49 -2.06
N ARG A 68 -5.38 13.97 -1.20
CA ARG A 68 -5.03 15.38 -1.13
C ARG A 68 -3.59 15.59 -0.69
N GLU A 69 -3.07 16.77 -0.97
CA GLU A 69 -1.78 17.19 -0.44
C GLU A 69 -1.90 17.63 1.03
N GLU A 70 -1.01 17.13 1.88
CA GLU A 70 -0.88 17.55 3.27
C GLU A 70 0.59 17.83 3.61
N LEU A 71 0.82 18.72 4.59
CA LEU A 71 2.16 18.94 5.13
C LEU A 71 2.68 17.66 5.78
N PHE A 72 3.86 17.18 5.36
CA PHE A 72 4.37 15.87 5.78
C PHE A 72 4.51 15.72 7.30
N SER A 73 4.84 16.79 8.00
CA SER A 73 4.91 16.78 9.48
C SER A 73 3.57 16.48 10.14
N ASP A 74 2.48 16.96 9.53
CA ASP A 74 1.12 16.75 10.02
C ASP A 74 0.70 15.32 9.72
N VAL A 75 1.04 14.80 8.54
CA VAL A 75 0.80 13.41 8.15
C VAL A 75 1.41 12.43 9.14
N ILE A 76 2.70 12.61 9.49
CA ILE A 76 3.34 11.77 10.52
C ILE A 76 2.58 11.86 11.85
N THR A 77 2.23 13.06 12.30
CA THR A 77 1.53 13.25 13.58
C THR A 77 0.17 12.56 13.57
N LYS A 78 -0.59 12.70 12.50
CA LYS A 78 -1.92 12.08 12.34
C LYS A 78 -1.82 10.56 12.27
N ILE A 79 -0.85 10.00 11.54
CA ILE A 79 -0.59 8.54 11.51
C ILE A 79 -0.19 8.02 12.89
N GLN A 80 0.65 8.73 13.64
CA GLN A 80 0.98 8.33 15.02
C GLN A 80 -0.25 8.35 15.93
N ASN A 81 -1.12 9.35 15.78
CA ASN A 81 -2.35 9.45 16.56
C ASN A 81 -3.38 8.35 16.21
N GLN A 82 -3.38 7.83 14.97
CA GLN A 82 -4.21 6.67 14.61
C GLN A 82 -3.86 5.41 15.42
N GLU A 83 -2.62 5.31 15.91
CA GLU A 83 -2.15 4.18 16.73
C GLU A 83 -2.24 4.46 18.23
N LEU A 84 -1.94 5.70 18.63
CA LEU A 84 -1.80 6.07 20.05
C LEU A 84 -3.07 6.68 20.66
N GLY A 85 -4.05 7.06 19.85
CA GLY A 85 -5.22 7.84 20.25
C GLY A 85 -6.25 7.12 21.13
N GLY A 86 -6.12 5.80 21.33
CA GLY A 86 -6.99 5.00 22.20
C GLY A 86 -8.41 4.76 21.66
N GLU A 87 -8.91 5.60 20.76
CA GLU A 87 -10.15 5.44 20.00
C GLU A 87 -9.85 5.01 18.55
N ASP A 88 -10.81 4.36 17.90
CA ASP A 88 -10.66 4.01 16.48
C ASP A 88 -10.71 5.27 15.61
N PRO A 89 -9.69 5.49 14.74
CA PRO A 89 -9.60 6.69 13.94
C PRO A 89 -10.68 6.71 12.86
N LYS A 90 -11.37 7.85 12.74
CA LYS A 90 -12.36 8.08 11.66
C LYS A 90 -11.73 8.40 10.31
N VAL A 91 -10.47 8.84 10.32
CA VAL A 91 -9.73 9.24 9.12
C VAL A 91 -8.40 8.49 9.12
N ILE A 92 -8.28 7.54 8.19
CA ILE A 92 -7.08 6.72 8.04
C ILE A 92 -6.28 7.28 6.87
N ARG A 93 -4.98 7.45 7.10
CA ARG A 93 -4.06 8.09 6.16
C ARG A 93 -2.97 7.13 5.76
N TYR A 94 -2.67 7.12 4.47
CA TYR A 94 -1.60 6.33 3.91
C TYR A 94 -0.85 7.12 2.83
N ALA A 95 0.43 7.38 3.04
CA ALA A 95 1.31 7.89 2.00
C ALA A 95 1.72 6.72 1.10
N GLN A 96 1.04 6.59 -0.06
CA GLN A 96 1.13 5.41 -0.93
C GLN A 96 1.03 5.73 -2.44
N THR A 97 1.35 6.93 -2.89
CA THR A 97 1.15 7.37 -4.29
C THR A 97 1.92 6.51 -5.32
N GLN A 98 2.91 5.74 -4.89
CA GLN A 98 3.77 4.92 -5.76
C GLN A 98 4.39 5.75 -6.88
N ASN A 99 4.60 5.20 -8.07
CA ASN A 99 5.08 5.94 -9.25
C ASN A 99 6.39 6.72 -9.04
N ASP A 100 7.37 6.05 -8.43
CA ASP A 100 8.70 6.60 -8.19
C ASP A 100 8.71 7.77 -7.20
N ASN A 101 7.75 7.81 -6.27
CA ASN A 101 7.59 8.91 -5.34
C ASN A 101 8.85 9.18 -4.49
N LEU A 102 9.71 8.18 -4.19
CA LEU A 102 10.90 8.44 -3.38
C LEU A 102 11.93 9.33 -4.09
N ARG A 103 12.05 9.20 -5.42
CA ARG A 103 12.97 10.06 -6.21
C ARG A 103 12.36 11.42 -6.55
N ASN A 104 11.06 11.60 -6.35
CA ASN A 104 10.33 12.81 -6.68
C ASN A 104 9.80 13.49 -5.41
N GLU A 105 8.63 13.05 -4.93
CA GLU A 105 7.92 13.59 -3.76
C GLU A 105 8.74 13.53 -2.46
N TYR A 106 9.57 12.50 -2.26
CA TYR A 106 10.38 12.32 -1.05
C TYR A 106 11.90 12.40 -1.32
N GLU A 107 12.33 13.17 -2.33
CA GLU A 107 13.74 13.24 -2.77
C GLU A 107 14.72 13.52 -1.61
N SER A 108 14.31 14.33 -0.63
CA SER A 108 15.12 14.65 0.56
C SER A 108 15.49 13.41 1.40
N LEU A 109 14.65 12.37 1.39
CA LEU A 109 14.89 11.09 2.05
C LEU A 109 15.71 10.12 1.19
N PHE A 110 15.75 10.30 -0.13
CA PHE A 110 16.39 9.37 -1.05
C PHE A 110 17.90 9.21 -0.79
N ALA A 111 18.57 10.25 -0.27
CA ALA A 111 19.97 10.20 0.10
C ALA A 111 20.29 9.18 1.22
N ASP A 112 19.29 8.71 1.97
CA ASP A 112 19.45 7.79 3.09
C ASP A 112 19.33 6.31 2.71
N VAL A 113 19.00 6.03 1.44
CA VAL A 113 18.82 4.68 0.90
C VAL A 113 19.73 4.46 -0.33
N PRO A 114 20.03 3.20 -0.69
CA PRO A 114 20.71 2.90 -1.94
C PRO A 114 19.88 3.27 -3.16
N LYS A 115 20.55 3.65 -4.26
CA LYS A 115 19.91 3.94 -5.55
C LYS A 115 19.35 2.69 -6.26
N ASP A 116 19.91 1.54 -5.94
CA ASP A 116 19.48 0.23 -6.42
C ASP A 116 19.88 -0.87 -5.43
N ILE A 117 19.37 -2.08 -5.65
CA ILE A 117 19.73 -3.28 -4.88
C ILE A 117 20.69 -4.12 -5.73
N PRO A 118 21.99 -4.23 -5.36
CA PRO A 118 23.00 -4.78 -6.26
C PRO A 118 22.68 -6.19 -6.77
N PHE A 119 22.21 -7.10 -5.91
CA PHE A 119 21.91 -8.47 -6.36
C PHE A 119 20.74 -8.50 -7.35
N SER A 120 19.74 -7.63 -7.17
CA SER A 120 18.56 -7.55 -8.05
C SER A 120 18.97 -6.95 -9.39
N ARG A 121 19.65 -5.80 -9.37
CA ARG A 121 20.17 -5.14 -10.58
C ARG A 121 21.08 -6.05 -11.41
N ILE A 122 21.97 -6.80 -10.75
CA ILE A 122 22.86 -7.74 -11.44
C ILE A 122 22.09 -8.93 -12.00
N ALA A 123 21.14 -9.49 -11.25
CA ALA A 123 20.35 -10.64 -11.70
C ALA A 123 19.42 -10.30 -12.86
N LEU A 124 18.71 -9.18 -12.77
CA LEU A 124 17.73 -8.72 -13.77
C LEU A 124 18.38 -7.95 -14.93
N GLN A 125 19.65 -7.54 -14.77
CA GLN A 125 20.38 -6.68 -15.72
C GLN A 125 19.65 -5.36 -16.01
N GLN A 126 18.90 -4.85 -15.03
CA GLN A 126 18.06 -3.67 -15.16
C GLN A 126 18.09 -2.86 -13.86
N SER A 127 18.01 -1.54 -14.00
CA SER A 127 17.81 -0.61 -12.88
C SER A 127 16.32 -0.55 -12.51
N PRO A 128 15.95 -0.24 -11.26
CA PRO A 128 14.54 -0.14 -10.88
C PRO A 128 13.83 0.93 -11.72
N ASP A 129 12.66 0.59 -12.25
CA ASP A 129 11.79 1.53 -12.97
C ASP A 129 11.26 2.60 -12.00
N ALA A 130 10.89 2.19 -10.78
CA ALA A 130 10.41 3.05 -9.69
C ALA A 130 11.02 2.66 -8.34
N ILE A 131 11.19 3.65 -7.46
CA ILE A 131 11.55 3.48 -6.06
C ILE A 131 10.50 4.21 -5.24
N ASN A 132 9.78 3.47 -4.40
CA ASN A 132 8.63 4.00 -3.69
C ASN A 132 8.88 4.06 -2.18
N PHE A 133 8.43 5.14 -1.55
CA PHE A 133 8.30 5.32 -0.11
C PHE A 133 6.85 5.06 0.30
N TRP A 134 6.69 4.40 1.45
CA TRP A 134 5.40 4.07 2.02
C TRP A 134 5.39 4.41 3.51
N LEU A 135 4.35 5.09 3.97
CA LEU A 135 4.15 5.41 5.38
C LEU A 135 2.66 5.37 5.73
N GLY A 136 2.27 4.45 6.61
CA GLY A 136 0.90 4.26 7.07
C GLY A 136 0.85 3.72 8.49
N SER A 137 -0.36 3.47 8.97
CA SER A 137 -0.64 2.88 10.28
C SER A 137 -1.03 1.40 10.15
N SER A 138 -1.25 0.71 11.26
CA SER A 138 -1.80 -0.66 11.29
C SER A 138 -3.25 -0.72 10.79
N ARG A 139 -3.90 0.43 10.63
CA ARG A 139 -5.26 0.54 10.08
C ARG A 139 -5.28 0.57 8.55
N SER A 140 -4.15 0.81 7.89
CA SER A 140 -4.07 0.84 6.43
C SER A 140 -3.78 -0.57 5.88
N THR A 141 -4.71 -1.11 5.09
CA THR A 141 -4.59 -2.42 4.44
C THR A 141 -4.64 -2.26 2.93
N THR A 142 -3.67 -2.86 2.25
CA THR A 142 -3.69 -3.00 0.79
C THR A 142 -4.43 -4.30 0.47
N SER A 143 -5.48 -4.21 -0.35
CA SER A 143 -6.27 -5.39 -0.73
C SER A 143 -5.47 -6.37 -1.59
N LEU A 144 -5.95 -7.61 -1.70
CA LEU A 144 -5.30 -8.63 -2.52
C LEU A 144 -5.26 -8.19 -3.99
N HIS A 145 -4.07 -8.12 -4.55
CA HIS A 145 -3.81 -7.74 -5.96
C HIS A 145 -2.51 -8.40 -6.42
N LYS A 146 -2.13 -8.14 -7.68
CA LYS A 146 -0.88 -8.62 -8.28
C LYS A 146 -0.25 -7.53 -9.14
N ASP A 147 1.08 -7.53 -9.19
CA ASP A 147 1.88 -6.60 -9.99
C ASP A 147 2.61 -7.30 -11.14
N ASN A 148 2.87 -6.55 -12.22
CA ASN A 148 3.70 -7.02 -13.33
C ASN A 148 5.21 -6.78 -13.10
N TYR A 149 5.61 -6.47 -11.86
CA TYR A 149 6.97 -6.05 -11.51
C TYR A 149 7.69 -7.07 -10.61
N GLU A 150 9.00 -7.15 -10.77
CA GLU A 150 9.89 -7.84 -9.83
C GLU A 150 10.14 -6.93 -8.62
N ASN A 151 9.39 -7.13 -7.54
CA ASN A 151 9.35 -6.19 -6.41
C ASN A 151 10.37 -6.57 -5.33
N ILE A 152 11.13 -5.57 -4.85
CA ILE A 152 12.02 -5.69 -3.69
C ILE A 152 11.49 -4.78 -2.59
N TYR A 153 10.76 -5.37 -1.64
CA TYR A 153 10.17 -4.65 -0.52
C TYR A 153 11.13 -4.63 0.67
N VAL A 154 11.36 -3.47 1.27
CA VAL A 154 12.29 -3.32 2.41
C VAL A 154 11.58 -2.67 3.58
N GLN A 155 11.54 -3.36 4.73
CA GLN A 155 10.96 -2.81 5.94
C GLN A 155 12.01 -2.01 6.72
N VAL A 156 11.82 -0.70 6.88
CA VAL A 156 12.77 0.15 7.63
C VAL A 156 12.35 0.28 9.10
N LEU A 157 11.09 0.64 9.37
CA LEU A 157 10.56 0.85 10.72
C LEU A 157 9.26 0.09 10.93
N GLY A 158 9.06 -0.51 12.11
CA GLY A 158 7.86 -1.31 12.39
C GLY A 158 7.85 -2.64 11.63
N LYS A 159 6.66 -3.18 11.36
CA LYS A 159 6.47 -4.49 10.71
C LYS A 159 5.51 -4.38 9.54
N LYS A 160 5.69 -5.23 8.53
CA LYS A 160 4.71 -5.43 7.46
C LYS A 160 4.35 -6.90 7.39
N HIS A 161 3.06 -7.16 7.32
CA HIS A 161 2.49 -8.49 7.19
C HIS A 161 1.99 -8.66 5.76
N PHE A 162 2.40 -9.73 5.10
CA PHE A 162 2.00 -10.10 3.76
C PHE A 162 1.25 -11.42 3.78
N THR A 163 0.18 -11.48 3.01
CA THR A 163 -0.48 -12.70 2.57
C THR A 163 -0.14 -12.88 1.10
N LEU A 164 0.66 -13.88 0.76
CA LEU A 164 1.14 -14.11 -0.60
C LEU A 164 0.46 -15.34 -1.19
N MET A 165 0.05 -15.25 -2.45
CA MET A 165 -0.52 -16.36 -3.22
C MET A 165 0.29 -16.56 -4.50
N PRO A 166 0.70 -17.79 -4.84
CA PRO A 166 1.40 -18.01 -6.10
C PRO A 166 0.44 -17.76 -7.28
N PRO A 167 0.93 -17.34 -8.46
CA PRO A 167 0.06 -17.04 -9.62
C PRO A 167 -0.84 -18.21 -10.05
N VAL A 168 -0.45 -19.46 -9.77
CA VAL A 168 -1.27 -20.65 -10.05
C VAL A 168 -2.58 -20.68 -9.26
N GLU A 169 -2.66 -19.95 -8.14
CA GLU A 169 -3.86 -19.81 -7.32
C GLU A 169 -4.79 -18.68 -7.77
N ALA A 170 -4.54 -18.04 -8.93
CA ALA A 170 -5.44 -17.02 -9.49
C ALA A 170 -6.89 -17.51 -9.67
N ALA A 171 -7.11 -18.82 -9.87
CA ALA A 171 -8.45 -19.40 -9.92
C ALA A 171 -9.22 -19.32 -8.58
N CYS A 172 -8.53 -19.04 -7.47
CA CYS A 172 -9.10 -18.96 -6.12
C CYS A 172 -9.66 -17.58 -5.78
N VAL A 173 -9.15 -16.50 -6.40
CA VAL A 173 -9.39 -15.11 -5.93
C VAL A 173 -10.67 -14.47 -6.46
N ASN A 174 -11.44 -15.21 -7.27
CA ASN A 174 -12.71 -14.77 -7.85
C ASN A 174 -12.60 -13.39 -8.55
N GLU A 175 -11.53 -13.18 -9.32
CA GLU A 175 -11.30 -11.90 -10.03
C GLU A 175 -12.43 -11.62 -11.03
N ARG A 176 -13.04 -10.43 -10.95
CA ARG A 176 -14.11 -9.98 -11.87
C ARG A 176 -14.01 -8.48 -12.14
N ALA A 177 -14.58 -8.07 -13.27
CA ALA A 177 -14.79 -6.67 -13.59
C ALA A 177 -15.91 -6.09 -12.70
N VAL A 178 -15.60 -5.03 -11.96
CA VAL A 178 -16.53 -4.25 -11.13
C VAL A 178 -16.47 -2.76 -11.51
N PRO A 179 -17.55 -1.99 -11.32
CA PRO A 179 -17.50 -0.53 -11.51
C PRO A 179 -16.48 0.12 -10.59
N ALA A 180 -15.75 1.10 -11.12
CA ALA A 180 -14.82 1.92 -10.37
C ALA A 180 -15.52 3.14 -9.76
N ALA A 181 -15.08 3.50 -8.57
CA ALA A 181 -15.53 4.66 -7.83
C ALA A 181 -14.36 5.24 -7.02
N LYS A 182 -14.57 6.42 -6.47
CA LYS A 182 -13.60 7.10 -5.60
C LYS A 182 -14.28 7.62 -4.35
N TYR A 183 -13.56 7.59 -3.24
CA TYR A 183 -13.98 8.31 -2.04
C TYR A 183 -13.91 9.83 -2.26
N ALA A 184 -14.95 10.54 -1.81
CA ALA A 184 -15.02 11.98 -1.87
C ALA A 184 -15.64 12.57 -0.59
N PRO A 185 -15.20 13.76 -0.14
CA PRO A 185 -15.90 14.50 0.89
C PRO A 185 -17.30 14.91 0.41
N ARG A 186 -18.31 14.87 1.31
CA ARG A 186 -19.69 15.29 0.99
C ARG A 186 -19.82 16.78 0.64
N LYS A 187 -18.86 17.59 1.08
CA LYS A 187 -18.84 19.03 0.86
C LYS A 187 -18.14 19.33 -0.46
N ASP A 188 -18.86 19.94 -1.40
CA ASP A 188 -18.31 20.35 -2.69
C ASP A 188 -17.09 21.27 -2.50
N GLY A 189 -16.00 20.95 -3.23
CA GLY A 189 -14.63 21.49 -3.12
C GLY A 189 -14.43 22.98 -3.45
N SER A 190 -15.41 23.83 -3.14
CA SER A 190 -15.37 25.29 -3.32
C SER A 190 -14.67 26.03 -2.16
N GLY A 191 -14.23 25.33 -1.12
CA GLY A 191 -13.47 25.89 0.00
C GLY A 191 -12.55 24.86 0.66
N ASP A 192 -11.66 25.33 1.53
CA ASP A 192 -10.72 24.48 2.26
C ASP A 192 -11.49 23.43 3.09
N LEU A 193 -11.16 22.15 2.89
CA LEU A 193 -11.74 21.03 3.62
C LEU A 193 -11.12 20.94 5.02
N ALA A 194 -11.97 21.04 6.04
CA ALA A 194 -11.56 20.83 7.42
C ALA A 194 -11.36 19.32 7.69
N GLU A 195 -10.80 18.97 8.85
CA GLU A 195 -10.59 17.56 9.21
C GLU A 195 -11.92 16.82 9.39
N GLU A 196 -12.94 17.51 9.90
CA GLU A 196 -14.28 16.99 10.12
C GLU A 196 -14.99 16.62 8.82
N ASP A 197 -14.68 17.32 7.73
CA ASP A 197 -15.23 17.03 6.39
C ASP A 197 -14.73 15.68 5.84
N LEU A 198 -13.68 15.10 6.43
CA LEU A 198 -13.13 13.79 6.06
C LEU A 198 -13.69 12.62 6.89
N HIS A 199 -14.51 12.89 7.91
CA HIS A 199 -15.00 11.86 8.83
C HIS A 199 -16.04 10.91 8.20
N ASP A 200 -16.66 11.31 7.10
CA ASP A 200 -17.73 10.56 6.43
C ASP A 200 -17.61 10.78 4.91
N LEU A 201 -16.61 10.13 4.30
CA LEU A 201 -16.43 10.16 2.85
C LEU A 201 -17.52 9.32 2.19
N GLU A 202 -18.08 9.84 1.12
CA GLU A 202 -19.02 9.12 0.26
C GLU A 202 -18.28 8.47 -0.92
N VAL A 203 -18.91 7.45 -1.49
CA VAL A 203 -18.40 6.75 -2.68
C VAL A 203 -19.07 7.38 -3.90
N GLN A 204 -18.26 7.94 -4.79
CA GLN A 204 -18.71 8.51 -6.06
C GLN A 204 -18.25 7.63 -7.21
N ILE A 205 -19.19 7.07 -7.95
CA ILE A 205 -18.90 6.23 -9.13
C ILE A 205 -18.26 7.08 -10.22
N ASP A 206 -17.27 6.53 -10.91
CA ASP A 206 -16.56 7.22 -11.98
C ASP A 206 -17.52 7.63 -13.11
N GLU A 207 -17.40 8.88 -13.57
CA GLU A 207 -18.04 9.37 -14.79
C GLU A 207 -16.97 9.87 -15.78
N PRO A 208 -16.82 9.25 -16.96
CA PRO A 208 -17.59 8.13 -17.49
C PRO A 208 -17.30 6.80 -16.76
N ALA A 209 -18.31 5.91 -16.74
CA ALA A 209 -18.23 4.61 -16.07
C ALA A 209 -17.00 3.80 -16.55
N ARG A 210 -16.16 3.42 -15.60
CA ARG A 210 -14.98 2.59 -15.79
C ARG A 210 -15.16 1.27 -15.05
N MET A 211 -14.69 0.17 -15.65
CA MET A 211 -14.67 -1.15 -15.04
C MET A 211 -13.23 -1.56 -14.71
N VAL A 212 -13.02 -2.14 -13.54
CA VAL A 212 -11.72 -2.63 -13.07
C VAL A 212 -11.83 -4.10 -12.70
N ASN A 213 -10.90 -4.93 -13.18
CA ASN A 213 -10.79 -6.31 -12.72
C ASN A 213 -10.09 -6.33 -11.36
N TRP A 214 -10.74 -6.88 -10.34
CA TRP A 214 -10.18 -6.96 -9.00
C TRP A 214 -10.53 -8.27 -8.31
N ALA A 215 -9.67 -8.70 -7.37
CA ALA A 215 -9.92 -9.88 -6.56
C ALA A 215 -11.12 -9.64 -5.64
N LEU A 216 -12.08 -10.55 -5.65
CA LEU A 216 -13.27 -10.47 -4.81
C LEU A 216 -13.19 -11.34 -3.56
N TRP A 217 -12.34 -12.37 -3.58
CA TRP A 217 -12.10 -13.28 -2.46
C TRP A 217 -10.78 -12.96 -1.77
N ASP A 218 -10.81 -12.90 -0.44
CA ASP A 218 -9.63 -12.73 0.42
C ASP A 218 -9.42 -13.99 1.27
N PRO A 219 -8.24 -14.62 1.27
CA PRO A 219 -7.93 -15.75 2.16
C PRO A 219 -8.03 -15.42 3.66
N ASP A 220 -7.97 -14.16 4.06
CA ASP A 220 -8.20 -13.73 5.45
C ASP A 220 -9.70 -13.66 5.82
N GLU A 221 -10.59 -13.69 4.82
CA GLU A 221 -12.04 -13.79 4.96
C GLU A 221 -12.59 -14.96 4.11
N PRO A 222 -12.24 -16.22 4.42
CA PRO A 222 -12.36 -17.35 3.49
C PRO A 222 -13.79 -17.67 3.04
N GLU A 223 -14.79 -17.27 3.81
CA GLU A 223 -16.22 -17.49 3.52
C GLU A 223 -16.81 -16.41 2.60
N VAL A 224 -16.12 -15.28 2.39
CA VAL A 224 -16.64 -14.14 1.65
C VAL A 224 -16.27 -14.26 0.17
N ARG A 225 -17.29 -14.52 -0.66
CA ARG A 225 -17.18 -14.62 -2.13
C ARG A 225 -16.18 -15.67 -2.66
N PRO A 226 -16.09 -16.89 -2.08
CA PRO A 226 -15.17 -17.92 -2.55
C PRO A 226 -15.56 -18.45 -3.95
N THR A 227 -14.56 -19.03 -4.61
CA THR A 227 -14.73 -19.91 -5.77
C THR A 227 -14.82 -21.37 -5.34
N GLY A 228 -15.09 -22.28 -6.28
CA GLY A 228 -14.98 -23.72 -6.03
C GLY A 228 -13.55 -24.21 -5.73
N PHE A 229 -12.53 -23.36 -5.90
CA PHE A 229 -11.12 -23.70 -5.67
C PHE A 229 -10.55 -23.04 -4.42
N SER A 230 -11.22 -22.04 -3.84
CA SER A 230 -10.66 -21.21 -2.77
C SER A 230 -10.26 -22.00 -1.52
N ASN A 231 -10.98 -23.07 -1.19
CA ASN A 231 -10.65 -23.98 -0.09
C ASN A 231 -9.35 -24.79 -0.31
N LEU A 232 -8.88 -24.88 -1.56
CA LEU A 232 -7.61 -25.52 -1.93
C LEU A 232 -6.42 -24.57 -1.78
N SER A 233 -6.66 -23.26 -1.69
CA SER A 233 -5.60 -22.24 -1.55
C SER A 233 -4.72 -22.50 -0.33
N ARG A 234 -3.43 -22.23 -0.48
CA ARG A 234 -2.42 -22.35 0.59
C ARG A 234 -1.61 -21.06 0.67
N PRO A 235 -2.22 -19.97 1.18
CA PRO A 235 -1.56 -18.67 1.24
C PRO A 235 -0.33 -18.70 2.16
N ILE A 236 0.72 -18.00 1.76
CA ILE A 236 1.96 -17.87 2.53
C ILE A 236 1.90 -16.59 3.35
N LYS A 237 1.97 -16.72 4.68
CA LYS A 237 2.06 -15.58 5.59
C LYS A 237 3.51 -15.20 5.84
N VAL A 238 3.87 -13.97 5.55
CA VAL A 238 5.22 -13.43 5.77
C VAL A 238 5.14 -12.19 6.65
N THR A 239 5.98 -12.13 7.68
CA THR A 239 6.20 -10.90 8.45
C THR A 239 7.62 -10.41 8.20
N LEU A 240 7.74 -9.16 7.80
CA LEU A 240 9.01 -8.44 7.70
C LEU A 240 9.22 -7.65 8.99
N GLU A 241 10.34 -7.91 9.65
CA GLU A 241 10.85 -7.12 10.76
C GLU A 241 11.70 -5.95 10.23
N PRO A 242 12.04 -4.95 11.07
CA PRO A 242 12.97 -3.90 10.66
C PRO A 242 14.25 -4.46 10.03
N SER A 243 14.69 -3.84 8.95
CA SER A 243 15.81 -4.24 8.08
C SER A 243 15.60 -5.45 7.18
N ASP A 244 14.46 -6.16 7.24
CA ASP A 244 14.20 -7.27 6.35
C ASP A 244 13.87 -6.81 4.92
N MET A 245 14.25 -7.66 3.95
CA MET A 245 13.99 -7.45 2.54
C MET A 245 13.27 -8.64 1.94
N LEU A 246 12.11 -8.43 1.34
CA LEU A 246 11.32 -9.42 0.59
C LEU A 246 11.56 -9.23 -0.90
N TYR A 247 11.97 -10.29 -1.58
CA TYR A 247 11.75 -10.40 -3.01
C TYR A 247 10.36 -10.99 -3.25
N LEU A 248 9.48 -10.18 -3.85
CA LEU A 248 8.13 -10.53 -4.27
C LEU A 248 8.14 -10.61 -5.82
N PRO A 249 8.11 -11.83 -6.39
CA PRO A 249 8.19 -11.98 -7.83
C PRO A 249 6.95 -11.41 -8.53
N ALA A 250 7.11 -11.07 -9.81
CA ALA A 250 5.97 -10.63 -10.63
C ALA A 250 4.82 -11.67 -10.60
N MET A 251 3.58 -11.16 -10.63
CA MET A 251 2.31 -11.89 -10.67
C MET A 251 1.91 -12.66 -9.39
N TRP A 252 2.70 -12.54 -8.31
CA TRP A 252 2.31 -13.02 -6.97
C TRP A 252 1.27 -12.12 -6.30
#